data_AF-A0A4T0B1D4-F1
#
_entry.id   AF-A0A4T0B1D4-F1
#
_cell.length_a   1.000
_cell.length_b   1.000
_cell.length_c   1.000
_cell.angle_alpha   90.00
_cell.angle_beta   90.00
_cell.angle_gamma   90.00
#
_symmetry.space_group_name_H-M   'P 1'
#
loop_
_entity.id
_entity.type
_entity.pdbx_description
1 polymer ?
#
loop_
_entity_poly.entity_id
_entity_poly.type
_entity_poly.pdbx_seq_one_letter_code
_entity_poly.pdbx_strand_id
1 'polypeptide(L)'
;MLTIVDFGIEQRVGYITSDNATCNDTMMRHLATLFSERLYMDWDPVQHWTRCFGHQINLASQALMSASSKDDVAAVLAQRQDPSEAILKLSQEPGLADHEAIDYLRQFFEWIMKSARRRREFKAAAGVSAMLNNNTRWNSWLSMIKRGLQSRAAIRTIQHAHDHMEQTTLQRRHWQFLEELAEFMEPLQEVTKLCEGDNATLDQVLVSMDFLRKHYEKSATQYASSNPVLAAAIQTSRFALDKWQAIDSYTPVYAAALLLHPTYREAYINLQWPPSWRTPAITA
;
A
#
# COMPACT_ATOMS: atom_id res chain seq x y z
N MET A 1 29.92 -4.97 -0.95
CA MET A 1 31.03 -4.32 -0.22
C MET A 1 32.04 -3.67 -1.16
N LEU A 2 32.39 -4.29 -2.31
CA LEU A 2 33.27 -3.68 -3.32
C LEU A 2 32.87 -2.22 -3.59
N THR A 3 31.62 -1.94 -3.92
CA THR A 3 31.17 -0.56 -4.16
C THR A 3 31.40 0.42 -3.00
N ILE A 4 31.08 0.06 -1.75
CA ILE A 4 31.27 0.97 -0.60
C ILE A 4 32.76 1.29 -0.40
N VAL A 5 33.62 0.29 -0.61
CA VAL A 5 35.09 0.40 -0.53
C VAL A 5 35.67 1.16 -1.72
N ASP A 6 35.22 0.84 -2.93
CA ASP A 6 35.65 1.45 -4.19
C ASP A 6 35.38 2.96 -4.20
N PHE A 7 34.31 3.40 -3.55
CA PHE A 7 33.95 4.80 -3.38
C PHE A 7 34.53 5.46 -2.11
N GLY A 8 35.21 4.71 -1.23
CA GLY A 8 35.88 5.24 -0.03
C GLY A 8 34.91 5.82 1.01
N ILE A 9 33.71 5.24 1.14
CA ILE A 9 32.64 5.74 2.03
C ILE A 9 32.33 4.79 3.19
N GLU A 10 33.22 3.85 3.50
CA GLU A 10 33.05 2.80 4.49
C GLU A 10 32.69 3.34 5.88
N GLN A 11 33.33 4.46 6.28
CA GLN A 11 33.09 5.14 7.55
C GLN A 11 31.98 6.20 7.49
N ARG A 12 31.22 6.25 6.38
CA ARG A 12 30.20 7.28 6.09
C ARG A 12 28.85 6.70 5.69
N VAL A 13 28.65 5.40 5.87
CA VAL A 13 27.36 4.75 5.60
C VAL A 13 26.40 5.06 6.74
N GLY A 14 25.48 6.00 6.49
CA GLY A 14 24.44 6.36 7.46
C GLY A 14 23.29 5.35 7.47
N TYR A 15 22.48 5.34 6.41
CA TYR A 15 21.28 4.51 6.29
C TYR A 15 21.20 3.88 4.91
N ILE A 16 20.54 2.73 4.80
CA ILE A 16 20.27 2.06 3.54
C ILE A 16 18.76 2.02 3.34
N THR A 17 18.29 2.54 2.21
CA THR A 17 16.89 2.42 1.78
C THR A 17 16.77 1.30 0.76
N SER A 18 15.83 0.37 0.97
CA SER A 18 15.50 -0.68 0.00
C SER A 18 14.03 -1.08 0.10
N ASP A 19 13.55 -1.91 -0.84
CA ASP A 19 12.21 -2.50 -0.74
C ASP A 19 12.11 -3.47 0.44
N ASN A 20 10.91 -3.92 0.78
CA ASN A 20 10.69 -4.68 2.01
C ASN A 20 10.82 -6.20 1.78
N ALA A 21 11.58 -6.60 0.77
CA ALA A 21 11.82 -8.00 0.46
C ALA A 21 12.76 -8.66 1.49
N THR A 22 12.52 -9.93 1.81
CA THR A 22 13.25 -10.67 2.85
C THR A 22 14.73 -10.93 2.53
N CYS A 23 15.10 -10.86 1.25
CA CYS A 23 16.51 -10.88 0.87
C CYS A 23 17.28 -9.67 1.44
N ASN A 24 16.61 -8.53 1.65
CA ASN A 24 17.24 -7.34 2.22
C ASN A 24 17.52 -7.51 3.72
N ASP A 25 16.73 -8.29 4.49
CA ASP A 25 17.08 -8.64 5.87
C ASP A 25 18.40 -9.43 5.95
N THR A 26 18.64 -10.29 4.95
CA THR A 26 19.90 -11.04 4.84
C THR A 26 21.04 -10.11 4.43
N MET A 27 20.80 -9.23 3.46
CA MET A 27 21.77 -8.22 3.04
C MET A 27 22.19 -7.31 4.19
N MET A 28 21.24 -6.75 4.95
CA MET A 28 21.52 -5.82 6.04
C MET A 28 22.32 -6.49 7.15
N ARG A 29 21.96 -7.72 7.56
CA ARG A 29 22.74 -8.49 8.54
C ARG A 29 24.15 -8.79 8.04
N HIS A 30 24.29 -9.16 6.78
CA HIS A 30 25.61 -9.40 6.19
C HIS A 30 26.46 -8.11 6.18
N LEU A 31 25.88 -6.96 5.84
CA LEU A 31 26.58 -5.67 5.90
C LEU A 31 27.03 -5.32 7.32
N ALA A 32 26.19 -5.54 8.34
CA ALA A 32 26.55 -5.33 9.73
C ALA A 32 27.76 -6.20 10.15
N THR A 33 27.77 -7.49 9.78
CA THR A 33 28.92 -8.38 10.01
C THR A 33 30.18 -7.81 9.37
N LEU A 34 30.08 -7.34 8.13
CA LEU A 34 31.22 -6.80 7.39
C LEU A 34 31.75 -5.49 7.98
N PHE A 35 30.86 -4.59 8.41
CA PHE A 35 31.24 -3.35 9.09
C PHE A 35 31.89 -3.63 10.44
N SER A 36 31.40 -4.61 11.20
CA SER A 36 32.02 -5.03 12.44
C SER A 36 33.42 -5.62 12.21
N GLU A 37 33.54 -6.61 11.31
CA GLU A 37 34.78 -7.35 11.09
C GLU A 37 35.88 -6.54 10.40
N ARG A 38 35.53 -5.67 9.46
CA ARG A 38 36.52 -4.97 8.60
C ARG A 38 36.72 -3.52 8.97
N LEU A 39 35.73 -2.87 9.57
CA LEU A 39 35.75 -1.44 9.86
C LEU A 39 35.70 -1.14 11.36
N TYR A 40 35.52 -2.17 12.20
CA TYR A 40 35.33 -2.03 13.65
C TYR A 40 34.21 -1.05 14.01
N MET A 41 33.19 -1.00 13.17
CA MET A 41 32.03 -0.13 13.34
C MET A 41 30.89 -0.93 13.97
N ASP A 42 30.33 -0.41 15.06
CA ASP A 42 29.05 -0.89 15.59
C ASP A 42 27.93 -0.29 14.73
N TRP A 43 27.22 -1.16 14.01
CA TRP A 43 26.20 -0.75 13.04
C TRP A 43 25.04 -1.73 13.11
N ASP A 44 23.90 -1.24 13.62
CA ASP A 44 22.70 -2.07 13.79
C ASP A 44 21.92 -2.18 12.46
N PRO A 45 21.79 -3.38 11.89
CA PRO A 45 21.11 -3.58 10.61
C PRO A 45 19.60 -3.27 10.64
N VAL A 46 18.99 -3.18 11.81
CA VAL A 46 17.59 -2.79 11.99
C VAL A 46 17.48 -1.28 12.06
N GLN A 47 18.28 -0.62 12.89
CA GLN A 47 18.20 0.84 13.09
C GLN A 47 18.65 1.63 11.86
N HIS A 48 19.54 1.06 11.04
CA HIS A 48 20.11 1.72 9.86
C HIS A 48 19.39 1.34 8.55
N TRP A 49 18.21 0.71 8.63
CA TRP A 49 17.40 0.35 7.47
C TRP A 49 16.13 1.18 7.36
N THR A 50 16.06 2.04 6.35
CA THR A 50 14.82 2.68 5.93
C THR A 50 14.03 1.79 4.98
N ARG A 51 12.82 1.41 5.37
CA ARG A 51 11.90 0.61 4.57
C ARG A 51 11.23 1.46 3.50
N CYS A 52 10.92 0.86 2.35
CA CYS A 52 10.22 1.55 1.28
C CYS A 52 8.74 1.78 1.67
N PHE A 53 8.37 3.04 1.91
CA PHE A 53 7.01 3.38 2.34
C PHE A 53 5.96 3.08 1.27
N GLY A 54 6.26 3.33 -0.01
CA GLY A 54 5.38 2.93 -1.13
C GLY A 54 5.10 1.42 -1.15
N HIS A 55 6.10 0.60 -0.80
CA HIS A 55 5.93 -0.84 -0.68
C HIS A 55 5.01 -1.22 0.50
N GLN A 56 5.11 -0.52 1.64
CA GLN A 56 4.20 -0.72 2.79
C GLN A 56 2.74 -0.40 2.43
N ILE A 57 2.49 0.73 1.75
CA ILE A 57 1.14 1.12 1.30
C ILE A 57 0.59 0.10 0.30
N ASN A 58 1.44 -0.39 -0.61
CA ASN A 58 1.05 -1.43 -1.55
C ASN A 58 0.63 -2.72 -0.82
N LEU A 59 1.38 -3.15 0.19
CA LEU A 59 1.01 -4.33 0.99
C LEU A 59 -0.30 -4.11 1.76
N ALA A 60 -0.51 -2.93 2.36
CA ALA A 60 -1.78 -2.59 2.99
C ALA A 60 -2.95 -2.63 1.97
N SER A 61 -2.71 -2.17 0.74
CA SER A 61 -3.68 -2.24 -0.36
C SER A 61 -3.93 -3.68 -0.83
N GLN A 62 -2.94 -4.55 -0.81
CA GLN A 62 -3.12 -5.97 -1.12
C GLN A 62 -3.93 -6.66 -0.02
N ALA A 63 -3.65 -6.39 1.25
CA ALA A 63 -4.45 -6.88 2.37
C ALA A 63 -5.91 -6.39 2.28
N LEU A 64 -6.16 -5.13 1.86
CA LEU A 64 -7.50 -4.62 1.60
C LEU A 64 -8.25 -5.47 0.55
N MET A 65 -7.56 -5.77 -0.55
CA MET A 65 -8.19 -6.40 -1.70
C MET A 65 -8.35 -7.91 -1.54
N SER A 66 -7.46 -8.58 -0.82
CA SER A 66 -7.33 -10.03 -0.93
C SER A 66 -7.26 -10.77 0.40
N ALA A 67 -7.12 -10.10 1.55
CA ALA A 67 -7.17 -10.81 2.83
C ALA A 67 -8.61 -11.08 3.27
N SER A 68 -8.86 -12.29 3.78
CA SER A 68 -10.16 -12.77 4.25
C SER A 68 -10.58 -12.14 5.59
N SER A 69 -9.64 -11.95 6.52
CA SER A 69 -9.91 -11.30 7.81
C SER A 69 -8.67 -10.72 8.47
N LYS A 70 -8.88 -9.84 9.46
CA LYS A 70 -7.83 -9.33 10.33
C LYS A 70 -7.14 -10.44 11.14
N ASP A 71 -7.90 -11.46 11.57
CA ASP A 71 -7.35 -12.55 12.36
C ASP A 71 -6.42 -13.43 11.52
N ASP A 72 -6.72 -13.59 10.24
CA ASP A 72 -5.82 -14.27 9.29
C ASP A 72 -4.52 -13.46 9.12
N VAL A 73 -4.62 -12.14 8.99
CA VAL A 73 -3.44 -11.26 8.99
C VAL A 73 -2.65 -11.41 10.29
N ALA A 74 -3.30 -11.40 11.44
CA ALA A 74 -2.63 -11.55 12.73
C ALA A 74 -1.96 -12.93 12.87
N ALA A 75 -2.62 -14.00 12.44
CA ALA A 75 -2.11 -15.37 12.53
C ALA A 75 -0.87 -15.58 11.66
N VAL A 76 -0.88 -15.10 10.41
CA VAL A 76 0.27 -15.24 9.51
C VAL A 76 1.44 -14.36 9.99
N LEU A 77 1.17 -13.18 10.54
CA LEU A 77 2.19 -12.31 11.13
C LEU A 77 2.72 -12.78 12.49
N ALA A 78 1.98 -13.61 13.23
CA ALA A 78 2.41 -14.17 14.51
C ALA A 78 3.36 -15.36 14.33
N GLN A 79 3.22 -16.10 13.23
CA GLN A 79 4.32 -16.91 12.73
C GLN A 79 5.46 -15.94 12.43
N ARG A 80 6.71 -16.21 12.84
CA ARG A 80 7.89 -15.32 12.68
C ARG A 80 8.27 -15.00 11.21
N GLN A 81 7.31 -15.01 10.30
CA GLN A 81 7.40 -14.62 8.91
C GLN A 81 7.46 -13.10 8.82
N ASP A 82 8.20 -12.62 7.83
CA ASP A 82 8.27 -11.21 7.49
C ASP A 82 6.87 -10.69 7.11
N PRO A 83 6.49 -9.46 7.51
CA PRO A 83 5.17 -8.95 7.21
C PRO A 83 4.85 -8.82 5.72
N SER A 84 5.84 -8.62 4.84
CA SER A 84 5.61 -8.57 3.40
C SER A 84 5.20 -9.94 2.87
N GLU A 85 5.92 -10.99 3.27
CA GLU A 85 5.61 -12.37 2.89
C GLU A 85 4.26 -12.82 3.44
N ALA A 86 3.97 -12.46 4.70
CA ALA A 86 2.72 -12.79 5.36
C ALA A 86 1.52 -12.17 4.63
N ILE A 87 1.59 -10.87 4.32
CA ILE A 87 0.55 -10.15 3.60
C ILE A 87 0.39 -10.68 2.17
N LEU A 88 1.49 -11.03 1.50
CA LEU A 88 1.45 -11.60 0.15
C LEU A 88 0.76 -12.97 0.14
N LYS A 89 0.98 -13.82 1.15
CA LYS A 89 0.28 -15.12 1.27
C LYS A 89 -1.21 -14.94 1.49
N LEU A 90 -1.60 -14.01 2.34
CA LEU A 90 -3.01 -13.68 2.58
C LEU A 90 -3.69 -13.12 1.35
N SER A 91 -2.91 -12.54 0.44
CA SER A 91 -3.42 -12.02 -0.82
C SER A 91 -3.80 -13.11 -1.84
N GLN A 92 -3.76 -14.39 -1.44
CA GLN A 92 -4.21 -15.55 -2.23
C GLN A 92 -5.54 -16.13 -1.74
N GLU A 93 -6.08 -15.64 -0.61
CA GLU A 93 -7.39 -16.03 -0.09
C GLU A 93 -8.49 -15.16 -0.73
N PRO A 94 -9.77 -15.59 -0.68
CA PRO A 94 -10.86 -14.78 -1.20
C PRO A 94 -11.07 -13.52 -0.35
N GLY A 95 -11.04 -12.36 -1.00
CA GLY A 95 -11.17 -11.04 -0.37
C GLY A 95 -12.11 -10.13 -1.15
N LEU A 96 -11.95 -8.80 -1.03
CA LEU A 96 -12.72 -7.85 -1.85
C LEU A 96 -12.53 -8.08 -3.36
N ALA A 97 -11.40 -8.62 -3.81
CA ALA A 97 -11.12 -8.98 -5.19
C ALA A 97 -12.16 -9.93 -5.79
N ASP A 98 -12.87 -10.69 -4.95
CA ASP A 98 -13.92 -11.64 -5.31
C ASP A 98 -15.33 -11.08 -5.05
N HIS A 99 -15.44 -9.85 -4.54
CA HIS A 99 -16.71 -9.16 -4.40
C HIS A 99 -17.37 -8.96 -5.78
N GLU A 100 -18.67 -9.21 -5.89
CA GLU A 100 -19.43 -9.20 -7.16
C GLU A 100 -19.15 -7.95 -8.01
N ALA A 101 -19.06 -6.77 -7.39
CA ALA A 101 -18.83 -5.52 -8.10
C ALA A 101 -17.45 -5.45 -8.79
N ILE A 102 -16.41 -5.95 -8.12
CA ILE A 102 -15.04 -5.96 -8.64
C ILE A 102 -14.90 -7.06 -9.69
N ASP A 103 -15.42 -8.25 -9.38
CA ASP A 103 -15.36 -9.39 -10.26
C ASP A 103 -16.11 -9.11 -11.58
N TYR A 104 -17.31 -8.52 -11.53
CA TYR A 104 -18.07 -8.20 -12.74
C TYR A 104 -17.36 -7.14 -13.60
N LEU A 105 -16.73 -6.14 -12.97
CA LEU A 105 -15.93 -5.16 -13.70
C LEU A 105 -14.72 -5.81 -14.38
N ARG A 106 -14.02 -6.70 -13.65
CA ARG A 106 -12.87 -7.46 -14.17
C ARG A 106 -13.30 -8.34 -15.35
N GLN A 107 -14.36 -9.14 -15.20
CA GLN A 107 -14.91 -9.99 -16.25
C GLN A 107 -15.32 -9.20 -17.49
N PHE A 108 -15.92 -8.00 -17.31
CA PHE A 108 -16.24 -7.11 -18.42
C PHE A 108 -14.97 -6.68 -19.18
N PHE A 109 -13.94 -6.21 -18.48
CA PHE A 109 -12.71 -5.79 -19.14
C PHE A 109 -11.95 -6.96 -19.78
N GLU A 110 -11.92 -8.13 -19.16
CA GLU A 110 -11.38 -9.35 -19.78
C GLU A 110 -12.10 -9.69 -21.08
N TRP A 111 -13.43 -9.62 -21.08
CA TRP A 111 -14.25 -9.88 -22.25
C TRP A 111 -13.97 -8.88 -23.39
N ILE A 112 -13.78 -7.60 -23.06
CA ILE A 112 -13.36 -6.57 -24.02
C ILE A 112 -11.99 -6.93 -24.61
N MET A 113 -11.01 -7.28 -23.77
CA MET A 113 -9.64 -7.49 -24.22
C MET A 113 -9.46 -8.74 -25.10
N LYS A 114 -10.33 -9.75 -24.96
CA LYS A 114 -10.35 -10.97 -25.78
C LYS A 114 -10.65 -10.73 -27.27
N SER A 115 -11.08 -9.54 -27.69
CA SER A 115 -11.37 -9.24 -29.09
C SER A 115 -10.85 -7.87 -29.54
N ALA A 116 -10.13 -7.83 -30.67
CA ALA A 116 -9.72 -6.57 -31.28
C ALA A 116 -10.91 -5.68 -31.68
N ARG A 117 -12.03 -6.28 -32.09
CA ARG A 117 -13.27 -5.56 -32.39
C ARG A 117 -13.83 -4.89 -31.14
N ARG A 118 -13.99 -5.64 -30.05
CA ARG A 118 -14.51 -5.12 -28.77
C ARG A 118 -13.61 -4.05 -28.16
N ARG A 119 -12.28 -4.21 -28.26
CA ARG A 119 -11.32 -3.17 -27.84
C ARG A 119 -11.52 -1.85 -28.59
N ARG A 120 -11.72 -1.90 -29.92
CA ARG A 120 -11.99 -0.70 -30.72
C ARG A 120 -13.34 -0.08 -30.39
N GLU A 121 -14.37 -0.91 -30.24
CA GLU A 121 -15.72 -0.48 -29.87
C GLU A 121 -15.75 0.21 -28.50
N PHE A 122 -15.13 -0.41 -27.48
CA PHE A 122 -15.00 0.19 -26.15
C PHE A 122 -14.20 1.50 -26.20
N LYS A 123 -13.06 1.53 -26.92
CA LYS A 123 -12.25 2.75 -27.03
C LYS A 123 -13.02 3.88 -27.73
N ALA A 124 -13.83 3.56 -28.73
CA ALA A 124 -14.68 4.53 -29.41
C ALA A 124 -15.79 5.07 -28.49
N ALA A 125 -16.41 4.22 -27.69
CA ALA A 125 -17.50 4.60 -26.78
C ALA A 125 -17.03 5.32 -25.51
N ALA A 126 -15.91 4.88 -24.93
CA ALA A 126 -15.39 5.39 -23.66
C ALA A 126 -14.32 6.48 -23.82
N GLY A 127 -13.73 6.65 -25.01
CA GLY A 127 -12.58 7.52 -25.25
C GLY A 127 -11.26 7.02 -24.66
N VAL A 128 -11.29 5.90 -23.93
CA VAL A 128 -10.16 5.33 -23.20
C VAL A 128 -10.09 3.81 -23.41
N SER A 129 -8.91 3.23 -23.23
CA SER A 129 -8.74 1.77 -23.35
C SER A 129 -9.18 1.06 -22.08
N ALA A 130 -9.79 -0.12 -22.23
CA ALA A 130 -10.00 -1.04 -21.12
C ALA A 130 -8.65 -1.44 -20.51
N MET A 131 -8.64 -1.73 -19.21
CA MET A 131 -7.45 -2.15 -18.49
C MET A 131 -7.81 -3.16 -17.40
N LEU A 132 -6.89 -4.08 -17.13
CA LEU A 132 -6.97 -4.95 -15.96
C LEU A 132 -5.99 -4.50 -14.88
N ASN A 133 -6.27 -4.92 -13.66
CA ASN A 133 -5.30 -4.84 -12.58
C ASN A 133 -4.07 -5.72 -12.93
N ASN A 134 -2.94 -5.36 -12.33
CA ASN A 134 -1.70 -6.11 -12.42
C ASN A 134 -1.14 -6.24 -11.00
N ASN A 135 -1.02 -7.46 -10.50
CA ASN A 135 -0.55 -7.75 -9.15
C ASN A 135 0.87 -7.21 -8.88
N THR A 136 1.69 -7.01 -9.92
CA THR A 136 3.05 -6.46 -9.78
C THR A 136 3.13 -4.94 -9.88
N ARG A 137 2.04 -4.24 -10.24
CA ARG A 137 2.01 -2.78 -10.33
C ARG A 137 1.17 -2.19 -9.19
N TRP A 138 1.85 -1.42 -8.33
CA TRP A 138 1.23 -0.72 -7.21
C TRP A 138 0.07 0.16 -7.73
N ASN A 139 -1.06 0.15 -7.03
CA ASN A 139 -2.29 0.89 -7.38
C ASN A 139 -3.05 0.43 -8.64
N SER A 140 -2.76 -0.75 -9.20
CA SER A 140 -3.43 -1.23 -10.41
C SER A 140 -4.92 -1.56 -10.20
N TRP A 141 -5.31 -2.01 -9.00
CA TRP A 141 -6.71 -2.20 -8.60
C TRP A 141 -7.50 -0.89 -8.71
N LEU A 142 -7.04 0.16 -8.03
CA LEU A 142 -7.67 1.48 -8.09
C LEU A 142 -7.72 2.02 -9.52
N SER A 143 -6.67 1.80 -10.30
CA SER A 143 -6.62 2.25 -11.69
C SER A 143 -7.69 1.57 -12.55
N MET A 144 -7.90 0.26 -12.37
CA MET A 144 -8.99 -0.49 -13.01
C MET A 144 -10.36 0.02 -12.57
N ILE A 145 -10.56 0.22 -11.27
CA ILE A 145 -11.82 0.73 -10.71
C ILE A 145 -12.13 2.13 -11.27
N LYS A 146 -11.18 3.07 -11.20
CA LYS A 146 -11.33 4.43 -11.77
C LYS A 146 -11.60 4.37 -13.27
N ARG A 147 -10.97 3.46 -14.03
CA ARG A 147 -11.28 3.27 -15.45
C ARG A 147 -12.73 2.82 -15.65
N GLY A 148 -13.20 1.88 -14.83
CA GLY A 148 -14.58 1.43 -14.80
C GLY A 148 -15.56 2.57 -14.56
N LEU A 149 -15.33 3.34 -13.48
CA LEU A 149 -16.15 4.49 -13.11
C LEU A 149 -16.19 5.56 -14.21
N GLN A 150 -15.04 5.92 -14.78
CA GLN A 150 -14.95 6.86 -15.91
C GLN A 150 -15.74 6.36 -17.15
N SER A 151 -15.78 5.05 -17.35
CA SER A 151 -16.38 4.42 -18.52
C SER A 151 -17.81 3.92 -18.27
N ARG A 152 -18.45 4.29 -17.15
CA ARG A 152 -19.74 3.75 -16.69
C ARG A 152 -20.83 3.78 -17.77
N ALA A 153 -20.97 4.89 -18.49
CA ALA A 153 -21.96 5.02 -19.56
C ALA A 153 -21.69 4.06 -20.73
N ALA A 154 -20.43 3.98 -21.17
CA ALA A 154 -20.01 3.07 -22.24
C ALA A 154 -20.17 1.60 -21.85
N ILE A 155 -19.78 1.24 -20.62
CA ILE A 155 -19.95 -0.11 -20.07
C ILE A 155 -21.42 -0.51 -20.10
N ARG A 156 -22.32 0.36 -19.60
CA ARG A 156 -23.76 0.11 -19.60
C ARG A 156 -24.31 -0.10 -21.00
N THR A 157 -23.97 0.78 -21.95
CA THR A 157 -24.42 0.64 -23.35
C THR A 157 -23.96 -0.67 -23.98
N ILE A 158 -22.70 -1.04 -23.78
CA ILE A 158 -22.14 -2.28 -24.33
C ILE A 158 -22.77 -3.51 -23.67
N GLN A 159 -22.96 -3.52 -22.35
CA GLN A 159 -23.62 -4.63 -21.66
C GLN A 159 -25.07 -4.82 -22.13
N HIS A 160 -25.81 -3.75 -22.41
CA HIS A 160 -27.16 -3.84 -22.97
C HIS A 160 -27.22 -4.31 -24.42
N ALA A 161 -26.16 -4.09 -25.22
CA ALA A 161 -26.09 -4.53 -26.61
C ALA A 161 -25.69 -6.01 -26.76
N HIS A 162 -25.40 -6.69 -25.66
CA HIS A 162 -24.82 -8.03 -25.64
C HIS A 162 -25.53 -8.97 -24.66
N ASP A 163 -26.48 -9.74 -25.18
CA ASP A 163 -27.33 -10.68 -24.42
C ASP A 163 -26.55 -11.68 -23.54
N HIS A 164 -25.32 -12.06 -23.91
CA HIS A 164 -24.51 -13.00 -23.13
C HIS A 164 -23.89 -12.39 -21.85
N MET A 165 -24.12 -11.10 -21.54
CA MET A 165 -23.56 -10.41 -20.37
C MET A 165 -24.58 -10.17 -19.23
N GLU A 166 -25.81 -10.68 -19.36
CA GLU A 166 -26.87 -10.48 -18.35
C GLU A 166 -26.42 -10.88 -16.93
N GLN A 167 -25.68 -11.97 -16.80
CA GLN A 167 -25.23 -12.51 -15.50
C GLN A 167 -24.11 -11.69 -14.82
N THR A 168 -23.43 -10.80 -15.54
CA THR A 168 -22.33 -9.96 -15.01
C THR A 168 -22.61 -8.47 -15.20
N THR A 169 -23.88 -8.12 -15.40
CA THR A 169 -24.28 -6.72 -15.61
C THR A 169 -24.10 -5.91 -14.33
N LEU A 170 -23.38 -4.78 -14.44
CA LEU A 170 -23.09 -3.92 -13.29
C LEU A 170 -24.32 -3.08 -12.93
N GLN A 171 -24.93 -3.40 -11.79
CA GLN A 171 -26.12 -2.72 -11.27
C GLN A 171 -25.75 -1.53 -10.38
N ARG A 172 -26.75 -0.72 -9.99
CA ARG A 172 -26.55 0.48 -9.16
C ARG A 172 -25.74 0.21 -7.89
N ARG A 173 -26.01 -0.90 -7.18
CA ARG A 173 -25.27 -1.29 -5.97
C ARG A 173 -23.79 -1.57 -6.25
N HIS A 174 -23.46 -2.15 -7.40
CA HIS A 174 -22.07 -2.44 -7.77
C HIS A 174 -21.31 -1.15 -8.04
N TRP A 175 -21.93 -0.22 -8.77
CA TRP A 175 -21.33 1.10 -9.02
C TRP A 175 -21.11 1.87 -7.72
N GLN A 176 -22.08 1.86 -6.81
CA GLN A 176 -21.93 2.49 -5.50
C GLN A 176 -20.75 1.87 -4.71
N PHE A 177 -20.65 0.54 -4.66
CA PHE A 177 -19.54 -0.14 -4.01
C PHE A 177 -18.18 0.26 -4.62
N LEU A 178 -18.09 0.32 -5.96
CA LEU A 178 -16.87 0.73 -6.67
C LEU A 178 -16.51 2.20 -6.40
N GLU A 179 -17.50 3.08 -6.27
CA GLU A 179 -17.32 4.50 -5.92
C GLU A 179 -16.77 4.63 -4.50
N GLU A 180 -17.39 3.98 -3.51
CA GLU A 180 -16.96 3.99 -2.09
C GLU A 180 -15.55 3.39 -1.92
N LEU A 181 -15.25 2.29 -2.62
CA LEU A 181 -13.91 1.69 -2.61
C LEU A 181 -12.87 2.61 -3.26
N ALA A 182 -13.20 3.25 -4.39
CA ALA A 182 -12.29 4.19 -5.04
C ALA A 182 -12.00 5.41 -4.16
N GLU A 183 -13.03 5.95 -3.50
CA GLU A 183 -12.91 7.06 -2.54
C GLU A 183 -11.98 6.67 -1.38
N PHE A 184 -12.12 5.46 -0.84
CA PHE A 184 -11.21 4.98 0.21
C PHE A 184 -9.76 4.82 -0.29
N MET A 185 -9.55 4.22 -1.46
CA MET A 185 -8.20 3.93 -1.97
C MET A 185 -7.46 5.16 -2.51
N GLU A 186 -8.15 6.24 -2.83
CA GLU A 186 -7.55 7.42 -3.46
C GLU A 186 -6.46 8.09 -2.58
N PRO A 187 -6.69 8.35 -1.28
CA PRO A 187 -5.64 8.85 -0.39
C PRO A 187 -4.40 7.95 -0.29
N LEU A 188 -4.56 6.63 -0.39
CA LEU A 188 -3.42 5.69 -0.38
C LEU A 188 -2.56 5.88 -1.65
N GLN A 189 -3.20 6.05 -2.81
CA GLN A 189 -2.51 6.32 -4.07
C GLN A 189 -1.81 7.68 -4.06
N GLU A 190 -2.46 8.71 -3.53
CA GLU A 190 -1.87 10.06 -3.43
C GLU A 190 -0.62 10.06 -2.56
N VAL A 191 -0.70 9.41 -1.39
CA VAL A 191 0.46 9.27 -0.49
C VAL A 191 1.57 8.44 -1.14
N THR A 192 1.22 7.35 -1.84
CA THR A 192 2.23 6.57 -2.58
C THR A 192 2.99 7.44 -3.58
N LYS A 193 2.28 8.28 -4.33
CA LYS A 193 2.88 9.21 -5.31
C LYS A 193 3.68 10.34 -4.67
N LEU A 194 3.25 10.82 -3.50
CA LEU A 194 3.97 11.83 -2.74
C LEU A 194 5.32 11.30 -2.26
N CYS A 195 5.35 10.04 -1.83
CA CYS A 195 6.52 9.40 -1.24
C CYS A 195 7.33 8.55 -2.22
N GLU A 196 7.08 8.64 -3.53
CA GLU A 196 7.88 7.99 -4.58
C GLU A 196 8.71 9.01 -5.38
N GLY A 197 9.80 8.54 -5.98
CA GLY A 197 10.69 9.36 -6.80
C GLY A 197 11.70 10.20 -6.02
N ASP A 198 12.52 10.94 -6.76
CA ASP A 198 13.74 11.57 -6.23
C ASP A 198 13.48 12.78 -5.32
N ASN A 199 12.25 13.31 -5.31
CA ASN A 199 11.85 14.44 -4.48
C ASN A 199 11.19 14.00 -3.16
N ALA A 200 10.97 12.70 -2.96
CA ALA A 200 10.42 12.19 -1.71
C ALA A 200 11.47 12.28 -0.60
N THR A 201 11.11 12.94 0.49
CA THR A 201 11.99 13.14 1.65
C THR A 201 11.48 12.37 2.86
N LEU A 202 12.40 11.97 3.74
CA LEU A 202 12.10 11.06 4.85
C LEU A 202 11.11 11.66 5.86
N ASP A 203 11.09 12.98 6.03
CA ASP A 203 10.17 13.69 6.91
C ASP A 203 8.69 13.52 6.51
N GLN A 204 8.43 13.22 5.23
CA GLN A 204 7.07 13.00 4.73
C GLN A 204 6.49 11.67 5.20
N VAL A 205 7.32 10.68 5.56
CA VAL A 205 6.87 9.31 5.84
C VAL A 205 5.96 9.27 7.06
N LEU A 206 6.44 9.71 8.23
CA LEU A 206 5.64 9.65 9.46
C LEU A 206 4.38 10.53 9.40
N VAL A 207 4.49 11.71 8.77
CA VAL A 207 3.34 12.60 8.56
C VAL A 207 2.28 11.93 7.68
N SER A 208 2.73 11.24 6.63
CA SER A 208 1.85 10.50 5.73
C SER A 208 1.22 9.28 6.42
N MET A 209 1.97 8.58 7.27
CA MET A 209 1.43 7.48 8.08
C MET A 209 0.33 7.96 9.03
N ASP A 210 0.53 9.11 9.69
CA ASP A 210 -0.49 9.71 10.56
C ASP A 210 -1.74 10.14 9.78
N PHE A 211 -1.55 10.72 8.60
CA PHE A 211 -2.64 11.05 7.70
C PHE A 211 -3.44 9.81 7.29
N LEU A 212 -2.74 8.75 6.85
CA LEU A 212 -3.39 7.48 6.48
C LEU A 212 -4.12 6.88 7.69
N ARG A 213 -3.51 6.82 8.88
CA ARG A 213 -4.15 6.33 10.10
C ARG A 213 -5.50 7.00 10.37
N LYS A 214 -5.56 8.33 10.28
CA LYS A 214 -6.80 9.11 10.44
C LYS A 214 -7.81 8.80 9.34
N HIS A 215 -7.35 8.65 8.09
CA HIS A 215 -8.19 8.26 6.96
C HIS A 215 -8.82 6.87 7.16
N TYR A 216 -8.03 5.89 7.61
CA TYR A 216 -8.51 4.55 7.96
C TYR A 216 -9.54 4.58 9.09
N GLU A 217 -9.28 5.32 10.17
CA GLU A 217 -10.21 5.49 11.30
C GLU A 217 -11.54 6.08 10.85
N LYS A 218 -11.49 7.22 10.17
CA LYS A 218 -12.67 7.90 9.65
C LYS A 218 -13.47 6.99 8.72
N SER A 219 -12.81 6.34 7.77
CA SER A 219 -13.46 5.49 6.77
C SER A 219 -14.08 4.24 7.40
N ALA A 220 -13.40 3.60 8.36
CA ALA A 220 -13.95 2.45 9.08
C ALA A 220 -15.24 2.81 9.83
N THR A 221 -15.30 4.00 10.45
CA THR A 221 -16.53 4.48 11.11
C THR A 221 -17.61 4.87 10.10
N GLN A 222 -17.25 5.56 9.02
CA GLN A 222 -18.17 6.00 7.97
C GLN A 222 -18.92 4.83 7.32
N TYR A 223 -18.20 3.75 7.01
CA TYR A 223 -18.77 2.59 6.30
C TYR A 223 -19.32 1.50 7.23
N ALA A 224 -19.15 1.60 8.55
CA ALA A 224 -19.52 0.54 9.50
C ALA A 224 -20.97 0.04 9.34
N SER A 225 -21.92 0.96 9.13
CA SER A 225 -23.34 0.62 9.01
C SER A 225 -23.80 0.44 7.57
N SER A 226 -23.25 1.23 6.63
CA SER A 226 -23.71 1.26 5.23
C SER A 226 -23.04 0.23 4.35
N ASN A 227 -21.78 -0.10 4.61
CA ASN A 227 -20.97 -1.05 3.84
C ASN A 227 -20.05 -1.85 4.78
N PRO A 228 -20.60 -2.80 5.56
CA PRO A 228 -19.83 -3.55 6.54
C PRO A 228 -18.72 -4.41 5.92
N VAL A 229 -18.89 -4.83 4.66
CA VAL A 229 -17.88 -5.59 3.91
C VAL A 229 -16.65 -4.72 3.66
N LEU A 230 -16.83 -3.50 3.15
CA LEU A 230 -15.74 -2.54 2.98
C LEU A 230 -15.13 -2.14 4.33
N ALA A 231 -15.94 -1.91 5.36
CA ALA A 231 -15.45 -1.56 6.69
C ALA A 231 -14.54 -2.65 7.29
N ALA A 232 -14.90 -3.92 7.13
CA ALA A 232 -14.08 -5.06 7.58
C ALA A 232 -12.75 -5.15 6.80
N ALA A 233 -12.78 -4.96 5.49
CA ALA A 233 -11.58 -4.93 4.66
C ALA A 233 -10.65 -3.76 5.03
N ILE A 234 -11.21 -2.57 5.29
CA ILE A 234 -10.46 -1.39 5.76
C ILE A 234 -9.75 -1.70 7.08
N GLN A 235 -10.42 -2.35 8.03
CA GLN A 235 -9.80 -2.74 9.31
C GLN A 235 -8.67 -3.75 9.12
N THR A 236 -8.84 -4.70 8.21
CA THR A 236 -7.83 -5.71 7.86
C THR A 236 -6.59 -5.04 7.25
N SER A 237 -6.80 -4.15 6.28
CA SER A 237 -5.76 -3.33 5.66
C SER A 237 -5.04 -2.41 6.65
N ARG A 238 -5.79 -1.78 7.58
CA ARG A 238 -5.21 -0.94 8.63
C ARG A 238 -4.25 -1.74 9.52
N PHE A 239 -4.65 -2.94 9.91
CA PHE A 239 -3.82 -3.80 10.76
C PHE A 239 -2.49 -4.15 10.09
N ALA A 240 -2.49 -4.38 8.77
CA ALA A 240 -1.27 -4.57 7.99
C ALA A 240 -0.37 -3.31 8.01
N LEU A 241 -0.94 -2.11 7.84
CA LEU A 241 -0.19 -0.86 7.89
C LEU A 241 0.39 -0.57 9.29
N ASP A 242 -0.39 -0.79 10.35
CA ASP A 242 0.04 -0.58 11.74
C ASP A 242 1.26 -1.46 12.12
N LYS A 243 1.41 -2.63 11.48
CA LYS A 243 2.55 -3.52 11.68
C LYS A 243 3.85 -2.98 11.09
N TRP A 244 3.77 -2.35 9.92
CA TRP A 244 4.91 -1.65 9.35
C TRP A 244 5.31 -0.45 10.20
N GLN A 245 4.35 0.29 10.75
CA GLN A 245 4.65 1.38 11.68
C GLN A 245 5.39 0.91 12.93
N ALA A 246 5.06 -0.27 13.46
CA ALA A 246 5.80 -0.85 14.56
C ALA A 246 7.25 -1.18 14.18
N ILE A 247 7.50 -1.64 12.95
CA ILE A 247 8.87 -1.89 12.46
C ILE A 247 9.63 -0.57 12.29
N ASP A 248 9.02 0.43 11.66
CA ASP A 248 9.65 1.72 11.42
C ASP A 248 10.01 2.44 12.71
N SER A 249 9.30 2.14 13.82
CA SER A 249 9.63 2.68 15.15
C SER A 249 10.99 2.25 15.69
N TYR A 250 11.61 1.20 15.13
CA TYR A 250 12.98 0.81 15.46
C TYR A 250 14.04 1.57 14.65
N THR A 251 13.64 2.37 13.66
CA THR A 251 14.54 3.12 12.78
C THR A 251 14.52 4.60 13.17
N PRO A 252 15.49 5.08 13.97
CA PRO A 252 15.44 6.41 14.59
C PRO A 252 15.40 7.57 13.58
N VAL A 253 15.90 7.36 12.35
CA VAL A 253 16.00 8.42 11.35
C VAL A 253 14.65 8.97 10.89
N TYR A 254 13.56 8.18 10.99
CA TYR A 254 12.22 8.67 10.70
C TYR A 254 11.80 9.78 11.69
N ALA A 255 12.02 9.56 12.98
CA ALA A 255 11.75 10.54 14.01
C ALA A 255 12.71 11.73 13.92
N ALA A 256 14.00 11.48 13.66
CA ALA A 256 15.00 12.53 13.46
C ALA A 256 14.62 13.46 12.29
N ALA A 257 14.14 12.92 11.17
CA ALA A 257 13.69 13.72 10.03
C ALA A 257 12.55 14.68 10.41
N LEU A 258 11.60 14.21 11.20
CA LEU A 258 10.49 15.02 11.71
C LEU A 258 10.96 16.11 12.69
N LEU A 259 11.89 15.77 13.60
CA LEU A 259 12.47 16.70 14.58
C LEU A 259 13.32 17.80 13.93
N LEU A 260 14.06 17.46 12.88
CA LEU A 260 14.90 18.39 12.12
C LEU A 260 14.09 19.25 11.14
N HIS A 261 12.86 18.85 10.79
CA HIS A 261 12.01 19.61 9.89
C HIS A 261 11.59 20.95 10.52
N PRO A 262 11.87 22.10 9.89
CA PRO A 262 11.73 23.42 10.52
C PRO A 262 10.28 23.77 10.89
N THR A 263 9.28 23.18 10.24
CA THR A 263 7.86 23.40 10.54
C THR A 263 7.31 22.45 11.60
N TYR A 264 7.83 21.22 11.68
CA TYR A 264 7.24 20.17 12.52
C TYR A 264 7.89 20.16 13.89
N ARG A 265 9.17 19.78 13.94
CA ARG A 265 9.95 19.67 15.18
C ARG A 265 9.24 18.80 16.22
N GLU A 266 9.63 18.94 17.48
CA GLU A 266 8.96 18.28 18.60
C GLU A 266 7.48 18.70 18.75
N ALA A 267 7.13 19.91 18.30
CA ALA A 267 5.78 20.46 18.40
C ALA A 267 4.74 19.59 17.66
N TYR A 268 5.10 19.04 16.50
CA TYR A 268 4.24 18.12 15.78
C TYR A 268 3.96 16.85 16.58
N ILE A 269 5.01 16.20 17.11
CA ILE A 269 4.91 14.98 17.92
C ILE A 269 4.02 15.23 19.15
N ASN A 270 4.24 16.34 19.84
CA ASN A 270 3.47 16.72 21.02
C ASN A 270 1.99 16.98 20.73
N LEU A 271 1.65 17.43 19.52
CA LEU A 271 0.28 17.72 19.11
C LEU A 271 -0.43 16.49 18.55
N GLN A 272 0.24 15.71 17.70
CA GLN A 272 -0.40 14.66 16.91
C GLN A 272 -0.34 13.29 17.59
N TRP A 273 0.65 13.02 18.44
CA TRP A 273 0.89 11.69 18.97
C TRP A 273 0.44 11.52 20.42
N PRO A 274 -0.01 10.32 20.81
CA PRO A 274 -0.33 10.03 22.20
C PRO A 274 0.94 10.08 23.07
N PRO A 275 0.83 10.43 24.37
CA PRO A 275 1.99 10.56 25.25
C PRO A 275 2.94 9.36 25.27
N SER A 276 2.39 8.14 25.16
CA SER A 276 3.18 6.90 25.13
C SER A 276 4.15 6.78 23.96
N TRP A 277 3.93 7.52 22.86
CA TRP A 277 4.76 7.46 21.66
C TRP A 277 5.82 8.57 21.58
N ARG A 278 5.68 9.61 22.42
CA ARG A 278 6.50 10.83 22.31
C ARG A 278 7.93 10.60 22.78
N THR A 279 8.08 10.13 24.02
CA THR A 279 9.39 9.97 24.64
C THR A 279 10.30 9.06 23.80
N PRO A 280 9.88 7.85 23.38
CA PRO A 280 10.74 7.00 22.57
C PRO A 280 11.22 7.66 21.29
N ALA A 281 10.37 8.45 20.62
CA ALA A 281 10.73 9.09 19.36
C ALA A 281 11.61 10.33 19.50
N ILE A 282 11.48 11.07 20.61
CA ILE A 282 12.29 12.27 20.88
C ILE A 282 13.70 11.90 21.34
N THR A 283 13.83 10.77 22.06
CA THR A 283 15.10 10.33 22.64
C THR A 283 15.79 9.21 21.85
N ALA A 284 15.27 8.86 20.66
CA ALA A 284 15.75 7.78 19.81
C ALA A 284 17.15 8.05 19.24
#